data_AF-A0A803QLH7-F1
#
_entry.id   AF-A0A803QLH7-F1
#
_cell.length_a   1.000
_cell.length_b   1.000
_cell.length_c   1.000
_cell.angle_alpha   90.00
_cell.angle_beta   90.00
_cell.angle_gamma   90.00
#
_symmetry.space_group_name_H-M   'P 1'
#
loop_
_entity.id
_entity.type
_entity.pdbx_description
1 polymer ?
#
loop_
_entity_poly.entity_id
_entity_poly.type
_entity_poly.pdbx_seq_one_letter_code
_entity_poly.pdbx_strand_id
1 'polypeptide(L)'
;MMRVNQQRHSVTVVVFLFATVAFDAIFTVPRGDDDSGMAVMVNTTSFKIFFILNAIALFTSLAVVLVQITVVRGETKAERRVIEVINKLMWLALVCTSVAFISSAYIVVGRCNRCAAILGGVTMVVIVFGDSSVDSGNNNFIPTIARSNFKPYGRDFLGGFPTGRFCNGRLPSDFISEGVGLKPIVPAYLDPAYNISDFAYGVCFASAGTGYDNATSDVLGVIPLWKEVEYYKEYQKKLRGYVGDEKAEVIISEALYLVSIGTNDFLENYYALPKRQKEFSKVSEYEDFLIGLAWNFVKELYFLGARKISLAGVPPMGCLPLQRATNILEDHACAEDKNSVAREFNMKLITLVANLNKFFPGLQIVYSDAYTVFLDIITSPSKYGFEEAEVGCCGTGTFEMSFLCNKHNPFTCPDANKYVFWDAFHPSQKTAQIISHTLLKTSLAKFV
;
A
#
# COMPACT_ATOMS: atom_id res chain seq x y z
N MET A 1 34.87 36.15 -32.26
CA MET A 1 34.09 37.01 -31.34
C MET A 1 32.72 36.42 -31.00
N MET A 2 31.87 36.02 -31.97
CA MET A 2 30.53 35.44 -31.68
C MET A 2 30.54 34.20 -30.76
N ARG A 3 31.43 33.20 -30.98
CA ARG A 3 31.50 32.00 -30.11
C ARG A 3 31.87 32.30 -28.64
N VAL A 4 32.71 33.32 -28.41
CA VAL A 4 33.16 33.69 -27.05
C VAL A 4 32.04 34.40 -26.29
N ASN A 5 31.25 35.25 -26.96
CA ASN A 5 30.09 35.88 -26.33
C ASN A 5 28.98 34.86 -26.05
N GLN A 6 28.74 33.90 -26.94
CA GLN A 6 27.73 32.85 -26.71
C GLN A 6 28.10 31.93 -25.54
N GLN A 7 29.37 31.53 -25.41
CA GLN A 7 29.84 30.79 -24.22
C GLN A 7 29.72 31.61 -22.92
N ARG A 8 29.99 32.92 -22.94
CA ARG A 8 29.81 33.79 -21.77
C ARG A 8 28.36 33.82 -21.31
N HIS A 9 27.42 34.06 -22.22
CA HIS A 9 25.98 34.09 -21.89
C HIS A 9 25.48 32.78 -21.31
N SER A 10 25.87 31.63 -21.87
CA SER A 10 25.50 30.31 -21.31
C SER A 10 26.05 30.09 -19.91
N VAL A 11 27.30 30.48 -19.66
CA VAL A 11 27.90 30.37 -18.32
C VAL A 11 27.17 31.27 -17.32
N THR A 12 26.88 32.52 -17.69
CA THR A 12 26.17 33.46 -16.81
C THR A 12 24.82 32.90 -16.37
N VAL A 13 24.04 32.32 -17.30
CA VAL A 13 22.74 31.69 -16.98
C VAL A 13 22.90 30.52 -16.00
N VAL A 14 23.87 29.63 -16.25
CA VAL A 14 24.15 28.48 -15.37
C VAL A 14 24.52 28.92 -13.97
N VAL A 15 25.34 29.97 -13.84
CA VAL A 15 25.78 30.49 -12.54
C VAL A 15 24.63 31.17 -11.79
N PHE A 16 23.76 31.90 -12.49
CA PHE A 16 22.54 32.46 -11.88
C PHE A 16 21.60 31.37 -11.36
N LEU A 17 21.44 30.26 -12.09
CA LEU A 17 20.66 29.11 -11.63
C LEU A 17 21.24 28.53 -10.34
N PHE A 18 22.56 28.30 -10.26
CA PHE A 18 23.20 27.81 -9.04
C PHE A 18 23.04 28.77 -7.86
N ALA A 19 23.23 30.08 -8.08
CA ALA A 19 23.04 31.09 -7.04
C ALA A 19 21.58 31.10 -6.53
N THR A 20 20.61 30.97 -7.43
CA THR A 20 19.18 31.02 -7.07
C THR A 20 18.78 29.78 -6.27
N VAL A 21 19.18 28.59 -6.72
CA VAL A 21 18.91 27.32 -6.03
C VAL A 21 19.59 27.29 -4.65
N ALA A 22 20.86 27.75 -4.57
CA ALA A 22 21.58 27.79 -3.32
C ALA A 22 20.99 28.81 -2.33
N PHE A 23 20.57 29.97 -2.83
CA PHE A 23 19.89 30.99 -2.02
C PHE A 23 18.58 30.47 -1.43
N ASP A 24 17.70 29.92 -2.27
CA ASP A 24 16.40 29.41 -1.83
C ASP A 24 16.56 28.34 -0.74
N ALA A 25 17.46 27.38 -0.98
CA ALA A 25 17.74 26.29 -0.04
C ALA A 25 18.36 26.73 1.30
N ILE A 26 18.98 27.91 1.40
CA ILE A 26 19.47 28.47 2.68
C ILE A 26 18.32 29.06 3.52
N PHE A 27 17.27 29.58 2.87
CA PHE A 27 16.17 30.26 3.56
C PHE A 27 14.91 29.40 3.73
N THR A 28 14.80 28.26 3.02
CA THR A 28 13.71 27.28 3.18
C THR A 28 14.10 26.11 4.09
N VAL A 29 14.67 26.40 5.26
CA VAL A 29 15.01 25.35 6.24
C VAL A 29 13.79 25.03 7.12
N PRO A 30 13.47 23.75 7.38
CA PRO A 30 12.36 23.39 8.27
C PRO A 30 12.51 24.02 9.66
N ARG A 31 11.52 24.85 10.03
CA ARG A 31 11.44 25.52 11.34
C ARG A 31 11.03 24.50 12.42
N GLY A 32 11.59 24.63 13.62
CA GLY A 32 11.15 23.87 14.80
C GLY A 32 9.85 24.39 15.41
N ASP A 33 9.17 23.52 16.16
CA ASP A 33 7.92 23.84 16.87
C ASP A 33 8.15 24.70 18.13
N ASP A 34 9.41 24.90 18.53
CA ASP A 34 9.78 25.88 19.52
C ASP A 34 10.03 27.22 18.82
N ASP A 35 9.30 28.27 19.21
CA ASP A 35 9.42 29.64 18.68
C ASP A 35 10.81 30.31 18.91
N SER A 36 11.86 29.52 19.14
CA SER A 36 13.26 29.90 19.25
C SER A 36 13.88 30.37 17.92
N GLY A 37 13.22 30.11 16.80
CA GLY A 37 13.72 30.47 15.45
C GLY A 37 14.86 29.59 14.96
N MET A 38 15.18 28.49 15.66
CA MET A 38 16.21 27.54 15.27
C MET A 38 15.63 26.40 14.45
N ALA A 39 16.35 25.97 13.40
CA ALA A 39 15.98 24.78 12.65
C ALA A 39 16.21 23.51 13.49
N VAL A 40 15.24 22.59 13.49
CA VAL A 40 15.29 21.31 14.25
C VAL A 40 16.59 20.54 14.03
N MET A 41 17.16 20.64 12.83
CA MET A 41 18.33 19.88 12.39
C MET A 41 19.66 20.59 12.57
N VAL A 42 19.69 21.81 13.14
CA VAL A 42 20.88 22.70 13.17
C VAL A 42 22.12 22.07 13.80
N ASN A 43 21.93 21.17 14.77
CA ASN A 43 23.02 20.53 15.49
C ASN A 43 23.56 19.27 14.80
N THR A 44 22.92 18.79 13.73
CA THR A 44 23.36 17.58 13.02
C THR A 44 24.56 17.85 12.10
N THR A 45 25.48 16.88 12.00
CA THR A 45 26.65 16.98 11.12
C THR A 45 26.23 17.16 9.66
N SER A 46 25.19 16.46 9.22
CA SER A 46 24.66 16.57 7.85
C SER A 46 24.13 17.98 7.57
N PHE A 47 23.37 18.57 8.50
CA PHE A 47 22.90 19.94 8.31
C PHE A 47 24.04 20.96 8.24
N LYS A 48 25.09 20.79 9.06
CA LYS A 48 26.28 21.64 9.00
C LYS A 48 26.99 21.53 7.64
N ILE A 49 27.11 20.31 7.10
CA ILE A 49 27.68 20.05 5.78
C ILE A 49 26.83 20.71 4.69
N PHE A 50 25.52 20.48 4.71
CA PHE A 50 24.56 21.11 3.80
C PHE A 50 24.70 22.64 3.82
N PHE A 51 24.60 23.25 5.00
CA PHE A 51 24.60 24.70 5.15
C PHE A 51 25.92 25.34 4.68
N ILE A 52 27.07 24.78 5.10
CA ILE A 52 28.39 25.32 4.72
C ILE A 52 28.62 25.21 3.21
N LEU A 53 28.31 24.06 2.61
CA LEU A 53 28.56 23.84 1.19
C LEU A 53 27.59 24.62 0.31
N ASN A 54 26.34 24.78 0.75
CA ASN A 54 25.36 25.60 0.05
C ASN A 54 25.73 27.09 0.10
N ALA A 55 26.25 27.58 1.23
CA ALA A 55 26.80 28.93 1.35
C ALA A 55 28.02 29.13 0.43
N ILE A 56 28.96 28.18 0.40
CA ILE A 56 30.10 28.24 -0.52
C ILE A 56 29.62 28.27 -1.98
N ALA A 57 28.66 27.43 -2.37
CA ALA A 57 28.10 27.41 -3.71
C ALA A 57 27.44 28.75 -4.10
N LEU A 58 26.69 29.36 -3.18
CA LEU A 58 26.07 30.67 -3.38
C LEU A 58 27.12 31.76 -3.59
N PHE A 59 28.07 31.90 -2.67
CA PHE A 59 29.07 32.98 -2.72
C PHE A 59 30.06 32.80 -3.88
N THR A 60 30.44 31.57 -4.22
CA THR A 60 31.28 31.30 -5.40
C THR A 60 30.55 31.62 -6.70
N SER A 61 29.25 31.30 -6.77
CA SER A 61 28.41 31.64 -7.93
C SER A 61 28.26 33.16 -8.09
N LEU A 62 27.95 33.89 -7.01
CA LEU A 62 27.87 35.35 -7.03
C LEU A 62 29.21 36.01 -7.41
N ALA A 63 30.33 35.49 -6.91
CA ALA A 63 31.66 35.97 -7.29
C ALA A 63 31.93 35.77 -8.78
N VAL A 64 31.53 34.63 -9.36
CA VAL A 64 31.65 34.38 -10.81
C VAL A 64 30.81 35.37 -11.60
N VAL A 65 29.57 35.67 -11.18
CA VAL A 65 28.73 36.69 -11.84
C VAL A 65 29.39 38.07 -11.80
N LEU A 66 29.88 38.50 -10.64
CA LEU A 66 30.56 39.79 -10.48
C LEU A 66 31.81 39.91 -11.36
N VAL A 67 32.63 38.85 -11.40
CA VAL A 67 33.81 38.79 -12.26
C VAL A 67 33.42 38.82 -13.73
N GLN A 68 32.35 38.13 -14.14
CA GLN A 68 31.87 38.18 -15.52
C GLN A 68 31.36 39.56 -15.94
N ILE A 69 30.62 40.25 -15.07
CA ILE A 69 30.12 41.61 -15.35
C ILE A 69 31.28 42.60 -15.48
N THR A 70 32.30 42.47 -14.64
CA THR A 70 33.47 43.38 -14.65
C THR A 70 34.40 43.15 -15.86
N VAL A 71 34.56 41.90 -16.32
CA VAL A 71 35.33 41.56 -17.52
C VAL A 71 34.73 42.14 -18.81
N VAL A 72 33.42 42.38 -18.86
CA VAL A 72 32.75 43.01 -20.02
C VAL A 72 33.23 44.45 -20.27
N ARG A 73 33.96 45.08 -19.33
CA ARG A 73 34.38 46.48 -19.40
C ARG A 73 35.86 46.77 -19.67
N GLY A 74 36.75 45.79 -19.85
CA GLY A 74 38.17 46.13 -20.08
C GLY A 74 39.11 44.99 -20.49
N GLU A 75 39.95 45.30 -21.50
CA GLU A 75 41.19 44.65 -21.97
C GLU A 75 41.25 43.12 -22.23
N THR A 76 41.50 42.77 -23.49
CA THR A 76 41.47 41.42 -24.09
C THR A 76 42.52 40.41 -23.60
N LYS A 77 43.62 40.87 -22.96
CA LYS A 77 44.72 39.99 -22.51
C LYS A 77 44.49 39.42 -21.10
N ALA A 78 43.72 40.13 -20.26
CA ALA A 78 43.28 39.65 -18.95
C ALA A 78 42.16 38.60 -19.06
N GLU A 79 41.36 38.66 -20.13
CA GLU A 79 40.18 37.81 -20.32
C GLU A 79 40.47 36.31 -20.25
N ARG A 80 41.59 35.83 -20.81
CA ARG A 80 41.88 34.38 -20.85
C ARG A 80 42.19 33.81 -19.47
N ARG A 81 43.01 34.52 -18.66
CA ARG A 81 43.30 34.13 -17.28
C ARG A 81 42.05 34.19 -16.40
N VAL A 82 41.20 35.19 -16.62
CA VAL A 82 39.96 35.32 -15.85
C VAL A 82 38.94 34.23 -16.21
N ILE A 83 38.84 33.83 -17.48
CA ILE A 83 38.00 32.69 -17.90
C ILE A 83 38.47 31.37 -17.27
N GLU A 84 39.78 31.13 -17.17
CA GLU A 84 40.30 29.95 -16.46
C GLU A 84 39.92 29.94 -14.98
N VAL A 85 39.98 31.10 -14.31
CA VAL A 85 39.57 31.24 -12.91
C VAL A 85 38.06 31.03 -12.76
N ILE A 86 37.24 31.60 -13.65
CA ILE A 86 35.80 31.39 -13.68
C ILE A 86 35.46 29.91 -13.80
N ASN A 87 36.09 29.19 -14.74
CA ASN A 87 35.83 27.76 -14.93
C ASN A 87 36.18 26.94 -13.68
N LYS A 88 37.27 27.27 -12.97
CA LYS A 88 37.63 26.61 -11.71
C LYS A 88 36.62 26.90 -10.59
N LEU A 89 36.15 28.15 -10.48
CA LEU A 89 35.14 28.53 -9.50
C LEU A 89 33.77 27.92 -9.80
N MET A 90 33.41 27.75 -11.07
CA MET A 90 32.21 27.03 -11.47
C MET A 90 32.26 25.56 -11.09
N TRP A 91 33.40 24.90 -11.32
CA TRP A 91 33.60 23.51 -10.88
C TRP A 91 33.46 23.38 -9.37
N LEU A 92 34.01 24.33 -8.61
CA LEU A 92 33.84 24.38 -7.16
C LEU A 92 32.36 24.54 -6.77
N ALA A 93 31.64 25.49 -7.38
CA ALA A 93 30.20 25.70 -7.12
C ALA A 93 29.36 24.44 -7.44
N LEU A 94 29.66 23.75 -8.55
CA LEU A 94 28.98 22.51 -8.95
C LEU A 94 29.20 21.38 -7.94
N VAL A 95 30.44 21.19 -7.50
CA VAL A 95 30.78 20.16 -6.50
C VAL A 95 30.12 20.49 -5.17
N CYS A 96 30.19 21.74 -4.71
CA CYS A 96 29.55 22.17 -3.47
C CYS A 96 28.02 22.00 -3.51
N THR A 97 27.37 22.35 -4.62
CA THR A 97 25.91 22.18 -4.79
C THR A 97 25.52 20.70 -4.80
N SER A 98 26.30 19.85 -5.47
CA SER A 98 26.07 18.40 -5.51
C SER A 98 26.16 17.78 -4.12
N VAL A 99 27.18 18.12 -3.35
CA VAL A 99 27.37 17.59 -1.99
C VAL A 99 26.32 18.14 -1.02
N ALA A 100 25.93 19.42 -1.16
CA ALA A 100 24.81 19.99 -0.41
C ALA A 100 23.51 19.23 -0.70
N PHE A 101 23.20 18.94 -1.97
CA PHE A 101 22.03 18.16 -2.36
C PHE A 101 22.04 16.75 -1.75
N ILE A 102 23.17 16.04 -1.81
CA ILE A 102 23.32 14.71 -1.18
C ILE A 102 23.09 14.79 0.33
N SER A 103 23.63 15.83 0.97
CA SER A 103 23.46 16.04 2.41
C SER A 103 22.01 16.36 2.79
N SER A 104 21.31 17.16 1.98
CA SER A 104 19.88 17.43 2.13
C SER A 104 19.04 16.18 1.94
N ALA A 105 19.32 15.39 0.89
CA ALA A 105 18.66 14.10 0.68
C ALA A 105 18.87 13.15 1.86
N TYR A 106 20.08 13.14 2.44
CA TYR A 106 20.38 12.36 3.64
C TYR A 106 19.60 12.83 4.88
N ILE A 107 19.42 14.14 5.04
CA ILE A 107 18.62 14.73 6.14
C ILE A 107 17.15 14.31 6.01
N VAL A 108 16.60 14.31 4.80
CA VAL A 108 15.20 13.95 4.54
C VAL A 108 14.97 12.44 4.64
N VAL A 109 15.92 11.62 4.18
CA VAL A 109 15.75 10.16 4.05
C VAL A 109 16.22 9.39 5.29
N GLY A 110 17.08 9.97 6.14
CA GLY A 110 17.51 9.37 7.39
C GLY A 110 18.53 8.22 7.24
N ARG A 111 19.04 7.74 8.40
CA ARG A 111 20.13 6.76 8.50
C ARG A 111 19.78 5.34 8.01
N CYS A 112 18.50 4.99 7.89
CA CYS A 112 18.06 3.62 7.58
C CYS A 112 18.15 3.24 6.09
N ASN A 113 18.28 4.19 5.16
CA ASN A 113 18.17 3.91 3.73
C ASN A 113 19.46 4.27 2.95
N ARG A 114 20.59 3.69 3.35
CA ARG A 114 21.89 3.87 2.66
C ARG A 114 21.85 3.48 1.16
N CYS A 115 20.92 2.62 0.74
CA CYS A 115 20.74 2.23 -0.66
C CYS A 115 19.81 3.16 -1.46
N ALA A 116 18.92 3.92 -0.81
CA ALA A 116 17.93 4.77 -1.50
C ALA A 116 18.50 6.13 -1.92
N ALA A 117 19.58 6.60 -1.29
CA ALA A 117 20.17 7.90 -1.60
C ALA A 117 21.00 7.92 -2.90
N ILE A 118 21.41 6.75 -3.41
CA ILE A 118 22.29 6.62 -4.58
C ILE A 118 21.49 6.26 -5.85
N LEU A 119 20.25 5.78 -5.72
CA LEU A 119 19.36 5.42 -6.82
C LEU A 119 18.07 6.22 -6.68
N GLY A 120 17.80 7.14 -7.60
CA GLY A 120 16.55 7.92 -7.58
C GLY A 120 15.32 7.04 -7.43
N GLY A 121 14.61 7.19 -6.31
CA GLY A 121 13.23 6.76 -6.09
C GLY A 121 12.97 5.25 -6.19
N VAL A 122 13.44 4.47 -5.20
CA VAL A 122 12.81 3.17 -4.91
C VAL A 122 11.48 3.48 -4.23
N THR A 123 10.39 3.36 -4.97
CA THR A 123 9.03 3.49 -4.44
C THR A 123 8.58 2.11 -3.99
N MET A 124 8.21 1.98 -2.72
CA MET A 124 7.50 0.80 -2.22
C MET A 124 6.23 0.60 -3.08
N VAL A 125 5.84 -0.64 -3.32
CA VAL A 125 4.62 -0.98 -4.06
C VAL A 125 3.77 -1.88 -3.18
N VAL A 126 2.45 -1.67 -3.17
CA VAL A 126 1.51 -2.58 -2.50
C VAL A 126 0.94 -3.55 -3.52
N ILE A 127 1.16 -4.85 -3.28
CA ILE A 127 0.67 -5.94 -4.12
C ILE A 127 -0.31 -6.76 -3.31
N VAL A 128 -1.54 -6.93 -3.81
CA VAL A 128 -2.65 -7.49 -3.02
C VAL A 128 -3.18 -8.77 -3.66
N PHE A 129 -3.36 -9.80 -2.84
CA PHE A 129 -3.99 -11.08 -3.17
C PHE A 129 -5.10 -11.39 -2.16
N GLY A 130 -6.10 -12.14 -2.58
CA GLY A 130 -7.12 -12.64 -1.67
C GLY A 130 -8.55 -12.49 -2.16
N ASP A 131 -9.48 -12.30 -1.23
CA ASP A 131 -10.92 -12.37 -1.51
C ASP A 131 -11.62 -11.00 -1.53
N SER A 132 -12.95 -11.01 -1.32
CA SER A 132 -13.81 -9.83 -1.33
C SER A 132 -13.43 -8.79 -0.28
N SER A 133 -12.71 -9.18 0.77
CA SER A 133 -12.18 -8.27 1.78
C SER A 133 -11.17 -7.26 1.22
N VAL A 134 -10.55 -7.58 0.08
CA VAL A 134 -9.50 -6.76 -0.55
C VAL A 134 -9.66 -6.59 -2.08
N ASP A 135 -10.67 -7.21 -2.70
CA ASP A 135 -11.00 -7.08 -4.13
C ASP A 135 -11.42 -5.65 -4.50
N SER A 136 -10.58 -4.98 -5.29
CA SER A 136 -10.82 -3.61 -5.75
C SER A 136 -11.68 -3.51 -7.01
N GLY A 137 -12.15 -4.64 -7.57
CA GLY A 137 -13.08 -4.69 -8.69
C GLY A 137 -12.73 -5.72 -9.78
N ASN A 138 -11.85 -6.70 -9.55
CA ASN A 138 -11.49 -7.69 -10.57
C ASN A 138 -12.71 -8.52 -11.02
N ASN A 139 -13.64 -8.81 -10.11
CA ASN A 139 -14.86 -9.56 -10.42
C ASN A 139 -15.78 -8.87 -11.45
N ASN A 140 -15.60 -7.58 -11.71
CA ASN A 140 -16.37 -6.86 -12.74
C ASN A 140 -16.08 -7.40 -14.15
N PHE A 141 -14.90 -7.98 -14.35
CA PHE A 141 -14.36 -8.33 -15.66
C PHE A 141 -14.41 -9.83 -15.96
N ILE A 142 -15.07 -10.62 -15.10
CA ILE A 142 -15.29 -12.07 -15.27
C ILE A 142 -16.76 -12.43 -15.11
N PRO A 143 -17.28 -13.49 -15.75
CA PRO A 143 -18.70 -13.85 -15.71
C PRO A 143 -19.09 -14.50 -14.38
N THR A 144 -19.38 -13.69 -13.37
CA THR A 144 -19.82 -14.12 -12.03
C THR A 144 -20.94 -13.24 -11.48
N ILE A 145 -21.72 -13.77 -10.53
CA ILE A 145 -22.69 -13.01 -9.72
C ILE A 145 -22.05 -12.32 -8.52
N ALA A 146 -20.82 -12.70 -8.14
CA ALA A 146 -20.09 -12.09 -7.04
C ALA A 146 -19.55 -10.73 -7.48
N ARG A 147 -20.43 -9.73 -7.61
CA ARG A 147 -20.08 -8.37 -8.03
C ARG A 147 -20.73 -7.33 -7.13
N SER A 148 -20.07 -6.19 -7.00
CA SER A 148 -20.54 -5.03 -6.24
C SER A 148 -20.33 -3.72 -7.01
N ASN A 149 -20.40 -3.79 -8.35
CA ASN A 149 -20.27 -2.64 -9.26
C ASN A 149 -21.60 -1.91 -9.52
N PHE A 150 -22.50 -1.94 -8.54
CA PHE A 150 -23.78 -1.25 -8.58
C PHE A 150 -24.10 -0.64 -7.22
N LYS A 151 -24.95 0.39 -7.22
CA LYS A 151 -25.42 1.05 -5.99
C LYS A 151 -26.17 0.04 -5.10
N PRO A 152 -26.02 0.12 -3.76
CA PRO A 152 -25.42 1.23 -3.01
C PRO A 152 -23.92 1.09 -2.72
N TYR A 153 -23.23 0.04 -3.21
CA TYR A 153 -21.79 -0.10 -3.04
C TYR A 153 -21.03 1.14 -3.55
N GLY A 154 -19.90 1.46 -2.92
CA GLY A 154 -19.07 2.60 -3.29
C GLY A 154 -19.72 3.98 -3.08
N ARG A 155 -20.85 4.10 -2.38
CA ARG A 155 -21.50 5.41 -2.14
C ARG A 155 -20.62 6.42 -1.40
N ASP A 156 -19.72 5.94 -0.55
CA ASP A 156 -18.76 6.72 0.24
C ASP A 156 -17.35 6.65 -0.38
N PHE A 157 -17.20 5.96 -1.52
CA PHE A 157 -15.99 5.96 -2.32
C PHE A 157 -15.85 7.28 -3.10
N LEU A 158 -14.66 7.54 -3.63
CA LEU A 158 -14.37 8.75 -4.41
C LEU A 158 -15.37 8.90 -5.57
N GLY A 159 -16.11 10.02 -5.58
CA GLY A 159 -17.15 10.30 -6.57
C GLY A 159 -18.47 9.54 -6.38
N GLY A 160 -18.60 8.71 -5.34
CA GLY A 160 -19.82 7.95 -5.05
C GLY A 160 -20.13 6.84 -6.06
N PHE A 161 -19.09 6.32 -6.74
CA PHE A 161 -19.22 5.31 -7.79
C PHE A 161 -18.92 3.89 -7.28
N PRO A 162 -19.73 2.89 -7.66
CA PRO A 162 -19.48 1.50 -7.29
C PRO A 162 -18.35 0.91 -8.16
N THR A 163 -17.17 0.70 -7.58
CA THR A 163 -16.02 0.15 -8.33
C THR A 163 -15.97 -1.39 -8.35
N GLY A 164 -16.88 -2.08 -7.67
CA GLY A 164 -16.75 -3.53 -7.41
C GLY A 164 -16.03 -3.87 -6.10
N ARG A 165 -15.80 -2.87 -5.23
CA ARG A 165 -15.41 -3.09 -3.83
C ARG A 165 -16.63 -3.52 -3.03
N PHE A 166 -16.52 -4.60 -2.27
CA PHE A 166 -17.57 -5.10 -1.38
C PHE A 166 -17.68 -4.28 -0.10
N CYS A 167 -17.86 -2.97 -0.26
CA CYS A 167 -17.90 -1.99 0.81
C CYS A 167 -18.68 -0.74 0.36
N ASN A 168 -19.10 0.10 1.31
CA ASN A 168 -19.56 1.45 0.98
C ASN A 168 -18.46 2.34 0.40
N GLY A 169 -17.18 2.01 0.62
CA GLY A 169 -16.06 2.84 0.22
C GLY A 169 -14.75 2.05 0.02
N ARG A 170 -13.66 2.59 0.57
CA ARG A 170 -12.30 2.06 0.53
C ARG A 170 -12.16 0.78 1.35
N LEU A 171 -11.30 -0.10 0.88
CA LEU A 171 -10.97 -1.37 1.51
C LEU A 171 -9.74 -1.26 2.44
N PRO A 172 -9.47 -2.28 3.28
CA PRO A 172 -8.28 -2.29 4.12
C PRO A 172 -6.97 -2.04 3.35
N SER A 173 -6.85 -2.62 2.14
CA SER A 173 -5.68 -2.46 1.25
C SER A 173 -5.46 -1.00 0.82
N ASP A 174 -6.54 -0.25 0.58
CA ASP A 174 -6.49 1.17 0.22
C ASP A 174 -5.93 2.02 1.38
N PHE A 175 -6.38 1.75 2.62
CA PHE A 175 -5.90 2.44 3.82
C PHE A 175 -4.46 2.06 4.18
N ILE A 176 -4.07 0.79 3.99
CA ILE A 176 -2.69 0.36 4.20
C ILE A 176 -1.77 1.02 3.18
N SER A 177 -2.16 1.08 1.90
CA SER A 177 -1.41 1.76 0.85
C SER A 177 -1.16 3.23 1.19
N GLU A 178 -2.19 3.96 1.62
CA GLU A 178 -2.03 5.34 2.09
C GLU A 178 -1.13 5.45 3.33
N GLY A 179 -1.31 4.54 4.30
CA GLY A 179 -0.55 4.55 5.55
C GLY A 179 0.96 4.28 5.38
N VAL A 180 1.36 3.63 4.27
CA VAL A 180 2.78 3.44 3.90
C VAL A 180 3.28 4.50 2.91
N GLY A 181 2.52 5.58 2.69
CA GLY A 181 2.93 6.72 1.87
C GLY A 181 2.70 6.56 0.36
N LEU A 182 1.86 5.61 -0.06
CA LEU A 182 1.51 5.38 -1.47
C LEU A 182 0.15 5.98 -1.81
N LYS A 183 -0.28 5.81 -3.07
CA LYS A 183 -1.59 6.29 -3.53
C LYS A 183 -2.70 5.71 -2.65
N PRO A 184 -3.75 6.48 -2.35
CA PRO A 184 -4.80 6.05 -1.41
C PRO A 184 -5.72 4.97 -1.97
N ILE A 185 -5.60 4.61 -3.25
CA ILE A 185 -6.41 3.61 -3.94
C ILE A 185 -5.50 2.58 -4.60
N VAL A 186 -5.77 1.30 -4.36
CA VAL A 186 -5.12 0.19 -5.05
C VAL A 186 -6.02 -0.26 -6.22
N PRO A 187 -5.58 -0.15 -7.48
CA PRO A 187 -6.39 -0.51 -8.64
C PRO A 187 -6.51 -2.03 -8.83
N ALA A 188 -7.60 -2.46 -9.45
CA ALA A 188 -7.82 -3.85 -9.85
C ALA A 188 -7.01 -4.16 -11.12
N TYR A 189 -6.31 -5.30 -11.15
CA TYR A 189 -5.45 -5.66 -12.27
C TYR A 189 -6.21 -5.82 -13.59
N LEU A 190 -7.45 -6.32 -13.55
CA LEU A 190 -8.28 -6.54 -14.74
C LEU A 190 -9.00 -5.28 -15.24
N ASP A 191 -8.93 -4.16 -14.52
CA ASP A 191 -9.63 -2.94 -14.92
C ASP A 191 -8.89 -2.23 -16.06
N PRO A 192 -9.50 -2.12 -17.26
CA PRO A 192 -8.85 -1.52 -18.43
C PRO A 192 -8.63 0.00 -18.30
N ALA A 193 -9.18 0.64 -17.27
CA ALA A 193 -8.88 2.04 -16.97
C ALA A 193 -7.44 2.25 -16.47
N TYR A 194 -6.76 1.19 -16.02
CA TYR A 194 -5.40 1.25 -15.50
C TYR A 194 -4.40 0.54 -16.41
N ASN A 195 -3.13 0.95 -16.31
CA ASN A 195 -2.04 0.31 -17.04
C ASN A 195 -0.81 0.12 -16.13
N ILE A 196 0.29 -0.37 -16.71
CA ILE A 196 1.50 -0.70 -15.94
C ILE A 196 2.11 0.51 -15.19
N SER A 197 1.91 1.73 -15.68
CA SER A 197 2.37 2.94 -14.97
C SER A 197 1.59 3.20 -13.68
N ASP A 198 0.33 2.77 -13.60
CA ASP A 198 -0.47 2.81 -12.38
C ASP A 198 -0.06 1.67 -11.44
N PHE A 199 0.08 0.46 -11.99
CA PHE A 199 0.43 -0.75 -11.24
C PHE A 199 1.84 -0.70 -10.65
N ALA A 200 2.71 0.17 -11.15
CA ALA A 200 4.03 0.45 -10.57
C ALA A 200 3.98 1.12 -9.19
N TYR A 201 2.81 1.50 -8.68
CA TYR A 201 2.60 2.03 -7.32
C TYR A 201 1.72 1.13 -6.44
N GLY A 202 0.81 0.37 -7.06
CA GLY A 202 0.02 -0.63 -6.36
C GLY A 202 -0.88 -1.40 -7.32
N VAL A 203 -1.14 -2.67 -7.01
CA VAL A 203 -1.99 -3.55 -7.84
C VAL A 203 -2.67 -4.61 -6.99
N CYS A 204 -3.94 -4.88 -7.31
CA CYS A 204 -4.73 -5.90 -6.64
C CYS A 204 -5.16 -7.00 -7.62
N PHE A 205 -4.84 -8.25 -7.26
CA PHE A 205 -5.22 -9.46 -7.97
C PHE A 205 -6.39 -10.21 -7.33
N ALA A 206 -6.81 -9.77 -6.13
CA ALA A 206 -7.86 -10.42 -5.34
C ALA A 206 -9.19 -10.53 -6.09
N SER A 207 -9.96 -11.56 -5.74
CA SER A 207 -11.26 -11.86 -6.35
C SER A 207 -12.29 -12.28 -5.31
N ALA A 208 -13.42 -11.57 -5.25
CA ALA A 208 -14.49 -11.91 -4.34
C ALA A 208 -15.01 -13.35 -4.52
N GLY A 209 -15.25 -14.05 -3.41
CA GLY A 209 -15.67 -15.46 -3.37
C GLY A 209 -14.51 -16.48 -3.44
N THR A 210 -13.27 -16.04 -3.61
CA THR A 210 -12.13 -16.95 -3.68
C THR A 210 -11.67 -17.44 -2.30
N GLY A 211 -10.90 -18.52 -2.30
CA GLY A 211 -10.37 -19.18 -1.10
C GLY A 211 -9.01 -19.82 -1.41
N TYR A 212 -8.34 -20.37 -0.40
CA TYR A 212 -7.14 -21.17 -0.64
C TYR A 212 -7.45 -22.40 -1.47
N ASP A 213 -8.59 -23.04 -1.21
CA ASP A 213 -9.07 -24.20 -1.94
C ASP A 213 -9.70 -23.79 -3.27
N ASN A 214 -9.21 -24.36 -4.37
CA ASN A 214 -9.77 -24.07 -5.70
C ASN A 214 -11.27 -24.40 -5.81
N ALA A 215 -11.76 -25.39 -5.05
CA ALA A 215 -13.19 -25.72 -5.06
C ALA A 215 -14.04 -24.60 -4.45
N THR A 216 -13.47 -23.74 -3.60
CA THR A 216 -14.17 -22.56 -3.07
C THR A 216 -14.47 -21.59 -4.21
N SER A 217 -13.52 -21.37 -5.12
CA SER A 217 -13.70 -20.48 -6.28
C SER A 217 -14.73 -21.02 -7.29
N ASP A 218 -14.86 -22.35 -7.38
CA ASP A 218 -15.84 -23.00 -8.25
C ASP A 218 -17.29 -22.74 -7.82
N VAL A 219 -17.54 -22.41 -6.54
CA VAL A 219 -18.90 -22.15 -6.00
C VAL A 219 -19.58 -21.00 -6.73
N LEU A 220 -18.85 -19.92 -6.99
CA LEU A 220 -19.37 -18.70 -7.65
C LEU A 220 -18.72 -18.43 -9.02
N GLY A 221 -17.86 -19.35 -9.50
CA GLY A 221 -17.15 -19.21 -10.77
C GLY A 221 -16.23 -17.98 -10.81
N VAL A 222 -15.46 -17.78 -9.74
CA VAL A 222 -14.60 -16.60 -9.54
C VAL A 222 -13.14 -16.91 -9.83
N ILE A 223 -12.24 -15.93 -9.71
CA ILE A 223 -10.81 -16.15 -10.00
C ILE A 223 -10.20 -16.94 -8.84
N PRO A 224 -9.70 -18.17 -9.07
CA PRO A 224 -9.04 -18.94 -8.02
C PRO A 224 -7.67 -18.36 -7.69
N LEU A 225 -7.18 -18.61 -6.46
CA LEU A 225 -5.91 -18.06 -5.98
C LEU A 225 -4.71 -18.35 -6.90
N TRP A 226 -4.64 -19.54 -7.52
CA TRP A 226 -3.59 -19.85 -8.49
C TRP A 226 -3.64 -18.93 -9.71
N LYS A 227 -4.83 -18.49 -10.13
CA LYS A 227 -5.00 -17.59 -11.27
C LYS A 227 -4.63 -16.15 -10.90
N GLU A 228 -4.82 -15.75 -9.65
CA GLU A 228 -4.25 -14.49 -9.13
C GLU A 228 -2.72 -14.49 -9.25
N VAL A 229 -2.07 -15.62 -8.93
CA VAL A 229 -0.62 -15.77 -9.10
C VAL A 229 -0.20 -15.74 -10.57
N GLU A 230 -0.99 -16.29 -11.49
CA GLU A 230 -0.74 -16.17 -12.93
C GLU A 230 -0.84 -14.71 -13.42
N TYR A 231 -1.83 -13.95 -12.94
CA TYR A 231 -1.91 -12.51 -13.22
C TYR A 231 -0.72 -11.75 -12.64
N TYR A 232 -0.23 -12.16 -11.47
CA TYR A 232 0.99 -11.60 -10.91
C TYR A 232 2.23 -11.89 -11.77
N LYS A 233 2.40 -13.12 -12.30
CA LYS A 233 3.47 -13.44 -13.26
C LYS A 233 3.39 -12.58 -14.52
N GLU A 234 2.18 -12.34 -15.02
CA GLU A 234 1.96 -11.45 -16.16
C GLU A 234 2.34 -9.99 -15.81
N TYR A 235 1.92 -9.50 -14.65
CA TYR A 235 2.30 -8.19 -14.13
C TYR A 235 3.82 -8.04 -14.04
N GLN A 236 4.55 -9.04 -13.52
CA GLN A 236 6.00 -8.98 -13.43
C GLN A 236 6.66 -8.84 -14.81
N LYS A 237 6.13 -9.52 -15.84
CA LYS A 237 6.60 -9.35 -17.22
C LYS A 237 6.34 -7.94 -17.74
N LYS A 238 5.14 -7.39 -17.50
CA LYS A 238 4.79 -6.01 -17.89
C LYS A 238 5.68 -4.99 -17.17
N LEU A 239 5.90 -5.18 -15.87
CA LEU A 239 6.74 -4.31 -15.04
C LEU A 239 8.18 -4.29 -15.55
N ARG A 240 8.78 -5.45 -15.82
CA ARG A 240 10.13 -5.56 -16.42
C ARG A 240 10.21 -4.82 -17.75
N GLY A 241 9.20 -4.97 -18.61
CA GLY A 241 9.13 -4.21 -19.87
C GLY A 241 9.01 -2.69 -19.69
N TYR A 242 8.41 -2.23 -18.59
CA TYR A 242 8.17 -0.81 -18.32
C TYR A 242 9.35 -0.12 -17.63
N VAL A 243 9.96 -0.75 -16.61
CA VAL A 243 11.02 -0.13 -15.80
C VAL A 243 12.42 -0.72 -16.01
N GLY A 244 12.55 -1.81 -16.77
CA GLY A 244 13.78 -2.59 -16.93
C GLY A 244 13.94 -3.67 -15.85
N ASP A 245 14.73 -4.71 -16.15
CA ASP A 245 14.86 -5.89 -15.29
C ASP A 245 15.41 -5.59 -13.90
N GLU A 246 16.49 -4.82 -13.80
CA GLU A 246 17.14 -4.49 -12.51
C GLU A 246 16.20 -3.71 -11.59
N LYS A 247 15.49 -2.71 -12.13
CA LYS A 247 14.56 -1.89 -11.35
C LYS A 247 13.31 -2.67 -10.97
N ALA A 248 12.80 -3.52 -11.87
CA ALA A 248 11.66 -4.38 -11.56
C ALA A 248 11.99 -5.36 -10.43
N GLU A 249 13.19 -5.95 -10.42
CA GLU A 249 13.63 -6.85 -9.36
C GLU A 249 13.65 -6.14 -8.00
N VAL A 250 14.17 -4.91 -7.94
CA VAL A 250 14.14 -4.09 -6.72
C VAL A 250 12.71 -3.77 -6.29
N ILE A 251 11.83 -3.39 -7.22
CA ILE A 251 10.41 -3.12 -6.91
C ILE A 251 9.74 -4.37 -6.32
N ILE A 252 9.95 -5.53 -6.94
CA ILE A 252 9.37 -6.81 -6.51
C ILE A 252 9.89 -7.19 -5.12
N SER A 253 11.21 -7.09 -4.87
CA SER A 253 11.77 -7.47 -3.57
C SER A 253 11.39 -6.50 -2.45
N GLU A 254 11.21 -5.22 -2.75
CA GLU A 254 10.87 -4.19 -1.76
C GLU A 254 9.37 -3.99 -1.55
N ALA A 255 8.53 -4.56 -2.42
CA ALA A 255 7.07 -4.47 -2.35
C ALA A 255 6.51 -5.07 -1.05
N LEU A 256 5.42 -4.46 -0.56
CA LEU A 256 4.59 -4.98 0.52
C LEU A 256 3.44 -5.81 -0.06
N TYR A 257 3.44 -7.09 0.24
CA TYR A 257 2.42 -8.03 -0.20
C TYR A 257 1.34 -8.15 0.88
N LEU A 258 0.10 -7.87 0.54
CA LEU A 258 -1.06 -8.03 1.43
C LEU A 258 -1.87 -9.23 0.98
N VAL A 259 -2.09 -10.18 1.89
CA VAL A 259 -2.84 -11.41 1.64
C VAL A 259 -3.99 -11.50 2.64
N SER A 260 -5.23 -11.53 2.14
CA SER A 260 -6.45 -11.65 2.96
C SER A 260 -7.41 -12.65 2.33
N ILE A 261 -7.42 -13.88 2.83
CA ILE A 261 -8.16 -15.00 2.25
C ILE A 261 -8.38 -16.10 3.29
N GLY A 262 -9.48 -16.84 3.16
CA GLY A 262 -9.75 -18.04 3.97
C GLY A 262 -11.18 -18.14 4.47
N THR A 263 -11.87 -17.01 4.65
CA THR A 263 -13.24 -16.99 5.19
C THR A 263 -14.21 -17.80 4.32
N ASN A 264 -14.09 -17.68 2.99
CA ASN A 264 -14.97 -18.37 2.05
C ASN A 264 -14.75 -19.89 2.03
N ASP A 265 -13.52 -20.36 2.30
CA ASP A 265 -13.24 -21.80 2.39
C ASP A 265 -14.13 -22.45 3.48
N PHE A 266 -14.32 -21.76 4.60
CA PHE A 266 -15.19 -22.24 5.66
C PHE A 266 -16.66 -21.95 5.36
N LEU A 267 -17.03 -20.68 5.12
CA LEU A 267 -18.44 -20.27 5.08
C LEU A 267 -19.16 -20.62 3.77
N GLU A 268 -18.50 -20.43 2.63
CA GLU A 268 -19.12 -20.63 1.31
C GLU A 268 -18.88 -22.03 0.72
N ASN A 269 -17.84 -22.72 1.20
CA ASN A 269 -17.51 -24.07 0.73
C ASN A 269 -17.77 -25.14 1.81
N TYR A 270 -17.00 -25.19 2.90
CA TYR A 270 -17.08 -26.26 3.88
C TYR A 270 -18.45 -26.38 4.56
N TYR A 271 -19.01 -25.28 5.08
CA TYR A 271 -20.27 -25.31 5.81
C TYR A 271 -21.50 -25.18 4.92
N ALA A 272 -21.42 -24.45 3.81
CA ALA A 272 -22.56 -24.26 2.92
C ALA A 272 -22.81 -25.46 1.99
N LEU A 273 -21.78 -26.24 1.65
CA LEU A 273 -21.90 -27.34 0.68
C LEU A 273 -21.47 -28.69 1.28
N PRO A 274 -22.21 -29.78 1.01
CA PRO A 274 -21.94 -31.08 1.62
C PRO A 274 -20.68 -31.77 1.05
N LYS A 275 -20.09 -31.28 -0.03
CA LYS A 275 -18.98 -31.95 -0.73
C LYS A 275 -17.73 -32.00 0.13
N ARG A 276 -17.28 -30.86 0.68
CA ARG A 276 -16.06 -30.82 1.48
C ARG A 276 -16.21 -31.49 2.85
N GLN A 277 -17.38 -31.44 3.47
CA GLN A 277 -17.65 -32.20 4.70
C GLN A 277 -17.58 -33.73 4.50
N LYS A 278 -17.92 -34.23 3.31
CA LYS A 278 -17.78 -35.66 2.99
C LYS A 278 -16.33 -36.08 2.78
N GLU A 279 -15.50 -35.19 2.28
CA GLU A 279 -14.07 -35.46 2.04
C GLU A 279 -13.23 -35.25 3.31
N PHE A 280 -13.60 -34.27 4.13
CA PHE A 280 -12.95 -33.91 5.40
C PHE A 280 -13.99 -33.99 6.52
N SER A 281 -14.07 -35.16 7.14
CA SER A 281 -15.06 -35.47 8.17
C SER A 281 -14.93 -34.59 9.42
N LYS A 282 -13.72 -34.08 9.69
CA LYS A 282 -13.45 -33.11 10.74
C LYS A 282 -12.98 -31.81 10.13
N VAL A 283 -13.49 -30.68 10.63
CA VAL A 283 -13.07 -29.36 10.16
C VAL A 283 -11.56 -29.14 10.32
N SER A 284 -10.95 -29.70 11.37
CA SER A 284 -9.50 -29.65 11.60
C SER A 284 -8.67 -30.29 10.47
N GLU A 285 -9.19 -31.32 9.80
CA GLU A 285 -8.53 -31.95 8.65
C GLU A 285 -8.56 -30.99 7.43
N TYR A 286 -9.66 -30.26 7.28
CA TYR A 286 -9.78 -29.23 6.25
C TYR A 286 -8.90 -28.02 6.56
N GLU A 287 -8.80 -27.60 7.82
CA GLU A 287 -7.84 -26.56 8.25
C GLU A 287 -6.39 -26.94 7.88
N ASP A 288 -5.96 -28.17 8.17
CA ASP A 288 -4.61 -28.64 7.83
C ASP A 288 -4.38 -28.66 6.31
N PHE A 289 -5.40 -29.04 5.53
CA PHE A 289 -5.36 -28.96 4.07
C PHE A 289 -5.17 -27.51 3.58
N LEU A 290 -5.95 -26.56 4.11
CA LEU A 290 -5.82 -25.13 3.76
C LEU A 290 -4.46 -24.56 4.16
N ILE A 291 -3.89 -24.97 5.30
CA ILE A 291 -2.53 -24.58 5.71
C ILE A 291 -1.48 -25.08 4.72
N GLY A 292 -1.64 -26.30 4.19
CA GLY A 292 -0.78 -26.81 3.12
C GLY A 292 -0.85 -25.98 1.84
N LEU A 293 -2.05 -25.51 1.47
CA LEU A 293 -2.24 -24.62 0.32
C LEU A 293 -1.64 -23.24 0.57
N ALA A 294 -1.85 -22.66 1.76
CA ALA A 294 -1.25 -21.40 2.16
C ALA A 294 0.28 -21.44 2.16
N TRP A 295 0.88 -22.54 2.63
CA TRP A 295 2.33 -22.78 2.53
C TRP A 295 2.81 -22.73 1.07
N ASN A 296 2.13 -23.47 0.17
CA ASN A 296 2.52 -23.54 -1.23
C ASN A 296 2.38 -22.20 -1.94
N PHE A 297 1.31 -21.46 -1.65
CA PHE A 297 1.09 -20.11 -2.15
C PHE A 297 2.22 -19.15 -1.75
N VAL A 298 2.55 -19.07 -0.45
CA VAL A 298 3.65 -18.20 0.01
C VAL A 298 4.99 -18.64 -0.55
N LYS A 299 5.24 -19.95 -0.63
CA LYS A 299 6.44 -20.51 -1.26
C LYS A 299 6.57 -20.06 -2.72
N GLU A 300 5.48 -20.09 -3.49
CA GLU A 300 5.47 -19.63 -4.87
C GLU A 300 5.77 -18.12 -4.97
N LEU A 301 5.12 -17.29 -4.16
CA LEU A 301 5.41 -15.85 -4.11
C LEU A 301 6.89 -15.57 -3.77
N TYR A 302 7.46 -16.31 -2.83
CA TYR A 302 8.87 -16.20 -2.47
C TYR A 302 9.80 -16.50 -3.66
N PHE A 303 9.52 -17.57 -4.43
CA PHE A 303 10.29 -17.89 -5.64
C PHE A 303 10.07 -16.90 -6.78
N LEU A 304 8.94 -16.19 -6.77
CA LEU A 304 8.67 -15.05 -7.64
C LEU A 304 9.28 -13.73 -7.11
N GLY A 305 10.07 -13.76 -6.04
CA GLY A 305 10.82 -12.59 -5.57
C GLY A 305 10.20 -11.83 -4.39
N ALA A 306 9.02 -12.22 -3.91
CA ALA A 306 8.38 -11.56 -2.76
C ALA A 306 9.23 -11.71 -1.49
N ARG A 307 9.39 -10.62 -0.73
CA ARG A 307 10.14 -10.64 0.55
C ARG A 307 9.37 -10.09 1.74
N LYS A 308 8.41 -9.19 1.57
CA LYS A 308 7.65 -8.60 2.69
C LYS A 308 6.18 -8.96 2.59
N ILE A 309 5.72 -9.94 3.36
CA ILE A 309 4.35 -10.47 3.24
C ILE A 309 3.58 -10.25 4.54
N SER A 310 2.41 -9.64 4.45
CA SER A 310 1.41 -9.62 5.50
C SER A 310 0.33 -10.64 5.19
N LEU A 311 0.23 -11.66 6.04
CA LEU A 311 -0.80 -12.68 5.96
C LEU A 311 -1.86 -12.41 7.03
N ALA A 312 -3.05 -11.98 6.62
CA ALA A 312 -4.15 -11.71 7.54
C ALA A 312 -4.78 -13.01 8.05
N GLY A 313 -5.13 -13.03 9.34
CA GLY A 313 -5.99 -14.06 9.91
C GLY A 313 -7.44 -13.91 9.45
N VAL A 314 -8.20 -15.00 9.56
CA VAL A 314 -9.65 -15.02 9.31
C VAL A 314 -10.34 -14.22 10.44
N PRO A 315 -11.35 -13.38 10.14
CA PRO A 315 -12.07 -12.57 11.14
C PRO A 315 -12.93 -13.45 12.08
N PRO A 316 -13.59 -12.88 13.10
CA PRO A 316 -14.63 -13.58 13.88
C PRO A 316 -15.84 -13.92 13.00
N MET A 317 -15.68 -14.93 12.14
CA MET A 317 -16.60 -15.22 11.05
C MET A 317 -17.98 -15.68 11.54
N GLY A 318 -18.08 -16.21 12.77
CA GLY A 318 -19.36 -16.53 13.40
C GLY A 318 -20.17 -15.30 13.80
N CYS A 319 -19.54 -14.13 13.89
CA CYS A 319 -20.20 -12.85 14.18
C CYS A 319 -20.61 -12.07 12.91
N LEU A 320 -20.35 -12.59 11.71
CA LEU A 320 -20.86 -11.91 10.50
C LEU A 320 -22.39 -11.89 10.52
N PRO A 321 -23.04 -10.81 10.04
CA PRO A 321 -24.50 -10.69 10.13
C PRO A 321 -25.27 -11.87 9.52
N LEU A 322 -24.81 -12.43 8.39
CA LEU A 322 -25.41 -13.63 7.82
C LEU A 322 -25.37 -14.82 8.79
N GLN A 323 -24.23 -15.02 9.46
CA GLN A 323 -24.08 -16.12 10.41
C GLN A 323 -24.99 -15.94 11.62
N ARG A 324 -25.12 -14.70 12.14
CA ARG A 324 -26.08 -14.36 13.19
C ARG A 324 -27.52 -14.57 12.75
N ALA A 325 -27.89 -14.11 11.56
CA ALA A 325 -29.23 -14.25 11.00
C ALA A 325 -29.66 -15.72 10.87
N THR A 326 -28.73 -16.62 10.52
CA THR A 326 -28.99 -18.06 10.43
C THR A 326 -28.88 -18.80 11.78
N ASN A 327 -28.33 -18.17 12.83
CA ASN A 327 -28.16 -18.75 14.15
C ASN A 327 -29.42 -18.59 15.03
N ILE A 328 -30.57 -19.00 14.47
CA ILE A 328 -31.92 -18.75 15.04
C ILE A 328 -32.09 -19.41 16.42
N LEU A 329 -31.48 -20.58 16.63
CA LEU A 329 -31.62 -21.33 17.89
C LEU A 329 -30.88 -20.69 19.08
N GLU A 330 -29.90 -19.84 18.79
CA GLU A 330 -29.07 -19.15 19.79
C GLU A 330 -29.38 -17.64 19.80
N ASP A 331 -30.65 -17.27 19.55
CA ASP A 331 -31.14 -15.88 19.57
C ASP A 331 -30.30 -14.90 18.73
N HIS A 332 -29.89 -15.36 17.54
CA HIS A 332 -29.05 -14.58 16.62
C HIS A 332 -27.69 -14.15 17.20
N ALA A 333 -27.20 -14.78 18.26
CA ALA A 333 -25.86 -14.58 18.78
C ALA A 333 -24.79 -14.98 17.74
N CYS A 334 -23.54 -14.56 17.98
CA CYS A 334 -22.41 -15.06 17.19
C CYS A 334 -22.36 -16.59 17.25
N ALA A 335 -22.16 -17.23 16.09
CA ALA A 335 -21.99 -18.68 15.99
C ALA A 335 -20.62 -19.09 16.55
N GLU A 336 -20.59 -19.53 17.81
CA GLU A 336 -19.34 -19.77 18.53
C GLU A 336 -18.54 -20.96 17.98
N ASP A 337 -19.22 -21.95 17.41
CA ASP A 337 -18.58 -23.06 16.68
C ASP A 337 -17.69 -22.54 15.53
N LYS A 338 -18.19 -21.58 14.75
CA LYS A 338 -17.44 -20.96 13.65
C LYS A 338 -16.33 -20.03 14.16
N ASN A 339 -16.57 -19.32 15.26
CA ASN A 339 -15.54 -18.50 15.90
C ASN A 339 -14.40 -19.37 16.48
N SER A 340 -14.69 -20.57 16.99
CA SER A 340 -13.66 -21.50 17.44
C SER A 340 -12.77 -21.93 16.29
N VAL A 341 -13.37 -22.34 15.16
CA VAL A 341 -12.62 -22.69 13.94
C VAL A 341 -11.77 -21.53 13.43
N ALA A 342 -12.29 -20.30 13.44
CA ALA A 342 -11.48 -19.14 13.05
C ALA A 342 -10.25 -18.96 13.95
N ARG A 343 -10.39 -19.13 15.28
CA ARG A 343 -9.25 -19.03 16.21
C ARG A 343 -8.27 -20.19 16.05
N GLU A 344 -8.76 -21.41 15.89
CA GLU A 344 -7.95 -22.61 15.67
C GLU A 344 -7.12 -22.49 14.39
N PHE A 345 -7.77 -22.11 13.27
CA PHE A 345 -7.10 -21.84 12.01
C PHE A 345 -6.07 -20.70 12.11
N ASN A 346 -6.41 -19.60 12.78
CA ASN A 346 -5.48 -18.49 13.01
C ASN A 346 -4.23 -18.91 13.81
N MET A 347 -4.37 -19.80 14.79
CA MET A 347 -3.22 -20.37 15.51
C MET A 347 -2.33 -21.22 14.60
N LYS A 348 -2.94 -21.98 13.66
CA LYS A 348 -2.18 -22.69 12.63
C LYS A 348 -1.48 -21.73 11.67
N LEU A 349 -2.11 -20.60 11.30
CA LEU A 349 -1.47 -19.55 10.48
C LEU A 349 -0.28 -18.90 11.20
N ILE A 350 -0.37 -18.63 12.49
CA ILE A 350 0.77 -18.12 13.29
C ILE A 350 1.94 -19.12 13.23
N THR A 351 1.65 -20.41 13.40
CA THR A 351 2.67 -21.47 13.30
C THR A 351 3.26 -21.56 11.88
N LEU A 352 2.42 -21.45 10.86
CA LEU A 352 2.82 -21.41 9.46
C LEU A 352 3.78 -20.25 9.19
N VAL A 353 3.44 -19.03 9.62
CA VAL A 353 4.27 -17.82 9.49
C VAL A 353 5.63 -18.00 10.17
N ALA A 354 5.67 -18.58 11.37
CA ALA A 354 6.92 -18.85 12.07
C ALA A 354 7.80 -19.84 11.28
N ASN A 355 7.21 -20.89 10.72
CA ASN A 355 7.93 -21.86 9.89
C ASN A 355 8.42 -21.23 8.58
N LEU A 356 7.59 -20.45 7.89
CA LEU A 356 7.98 -19.79 6.64
C LEU A 356 9.20 -18.87 6.84
N ASN A 357 9.22 -18.04 7.89
CA ASN A 357 10.38 -17.21 8.22
C ASN A 357 11.64 -18.03 8.53
N LYS A 358 11.49 -19.25 9.08
CA LYS A 358 12.61 -20.15 9.38
C LYS A 358 13.18 -20.81 8.11
N PHE A 359 12.33 -21.23 7.19
CA PHE A 359 12.72 -22.04 6.03
C PHE A 359 13.06 -21.24 4.77
N PHE A 360 12.66 -19.97 4.68
CA PHE A 360 12.90 -19.12 3.51
C PHE A 360 13.75 -17.90 3.88
N PRO A 361 15.09 -18.00 3.78
CA PRO A 361 15.99 -16.89 4.09
C PRO A 361 15.67 -15.63 3.30
N GLY A 362 15.64 -14.48 3.98
CA GLY A 362 15.31 -13.19 3.38
C GLY A 362 13.81 -12.91 3.24
N LEU A 363 12.94 -13.90 3.48
CA LEU A 363 11.51 -13.65 3.66
C LEU A 363 11.26 -13.01 5.03
N GLN A 364 10.45 -11.97 5.04
CA GLN A 364 9.84 -11.37 6.21
C GLN A 364 8.33 -11.48 6.06
N ILE A 365 7.75 -12.51 6.65
CA ILE A 365 6.30 -12.70 6.69
C ILE A 365 5.77 -12.42 8.10
N VAL A 366 4.67 -11.67 8.19
CA VAL A 366 3.99 -11.35 9.45
C VAL A 366 2.56 -11.87 9.42
N TYR A 367 2.12 -12.39 10.56
CA TYR A 367 0.70 -12.62 10.81
C TYR A 367 0.06 -11.29 11.20
N SER A 368 -1.00 -10.91 10.49
CA SER A 368 -1.79 -9.72 10.76
C SER A 368 -3.09 -10.13 11.47
N ASP A 369 -3.17 -9.80 12.75
CA ASP A 369 -4.27 -10.20 13.63
C ASP A 369 -5.52 -9.34 13.42
N ALA A 370 -6.21 -9.58 12.29
CA ALA A 370 -7.49 -8.94 12.00
C ALA A 370 -8.60 -9.42 12.95
N TYR A 371 -8.51 -10.64 13.48
CA TYR A 371 -9.53 -11.23 14.35
C TYR A 371 -9.74 -10.40 15.62
N THR A 372 -8.66 -10.13 16.36
CA THR A 372 -8.75 -9.48 17.68
C THR A 372 -9.32 -8.07 17.59
N VAL A 373 -8.83 -7.25 16.65
CA VAL A 373 -9.33 -5.88 16.48
C VAL A 373 -10.78 -5.85 16.00
N PHE A 374 -11.16 -6.77 15.09
CA PHE A 374 -12.52 -6.81 14.59
C PHE A 374 -13.49 -7.28 15.68
N LEU A 375 -13.11 -8.27 16.49
CA LEU A 375 -13.91 -8.71 17.63
C LEU A 375 -14.07 -7.61 18.69
N ASP A 376 -13.02 -6.82 18.99
CA ASP A 376 -13.13 -5.67 19.90
C ASP A 376 -14.10 -4.60 19.36
N ILE A 377 -14.09 -4.36 18.04
CA ILE A 377 -15.06 -3.46 17.39
C ILE A 377 -16.49 -3.99 17.55
N ILE A 378 -16.72 -5.28 17.32
CA ILE A 378 -18.06 -5.90 17.39
C ILE A 378 -18.58 -5.91 18.83
N THR A 379 -17.72 -6.22 19.81
CA THR A 379 -18.12 -6.37 21.22
C THR A 379 -18.15 -5.04 21.98
N SER A 380 -17.42 -4.03 21.51
CA SER A 380 -17.36 -2.69 22.10
C SER A 380 -17.58 -1.58 21.05
N PRO A 381 -18.69 -1.57 20.28
CA PRO A 381 -18.86 -0.70 19.12
C PRO A 381 -18.85 0.80 19.47
N SER A 382 -19.38 1.17 20.63
CA SER A 382 -19.43 2.56 21.09
C SER A 382 -18.05 3.18 21.31
N LYS A 383 -17.03 2.38 21.68
CA LYS A 383 -15.61 2.81 21.81
C LYS A 383 -15.06 3.33 20.48
N TYR A 384 -15.61 2.87 19.37
CA TYR A 384 -15.23 3.23 18.02
C TYR A 384 -16.27 4.16 17.34
N GLY A 385 -17.28 4.60 18.10
CA GLY A 385 -18.36 5.45 17.62
C GLY A 385 -19.29 4.75 16.63
N PHE A 386 -19.47 3.44 16.75
CA PHE A 386 -20.54 2.70 16.06
C PHE A 386 -21.78 2.61 16.95
N GLU A 387 -22.94 2.61 16.30
CA GLU A 387 -24.26 2.43 16.94
C GLU A 387 -24.81 1.02 16.67
N GLU A 388 -24.39 0.38 15.58
CA GLU A 388 -24.87 -0.93 15.15
C GLU A 388 -23.69 -1.86 14.76
N ALA A 389 -23.67 -3.06 15.33
CA ALA A 389 -22.61 -4.05 15.18
C ALA A 389 -23.11 -5.46 14.85
N GLU A 390 -24.42 -5.66 14.84
CA GLU A 390 -25.09 -6.94 14.70
C GLU A 390 -25.56 -7.20 13.27
N VAL A 391 -25.95 -6.14 12.56
CA VAL A 391 -26.45 -6.19 11.19
C VAL A 391 -25.67 -5.24 10.26
N GLY A 392 -25.72 -5.52 8.97
CA GLY A 392 -25.19 -4.65 7.92
C GLY A 392 -26.02 -3.38 7.70
N CYS A 393 -25.40 -2.33 7.19
CA CYS A 393 -26.10 -1.13 6.75
C CYS A 393 -27.01 -1.37 5.53
N CYS A 394 -26.64 -2.29 4.64
CA CYS A 394 -27.34 -2.51 3.38
C CYS A 394 -28.56 -3.42 3.52
N GLY A 395 -29.72 -2.96 3.00
CA GLY A 395 -30.97 -3.73 3.13
C GLY A 395 -31.37 -3.90 4.59
N THR A 396 -31.88 -5.09 4.94
CA THR A 396 -32.12 -5.42 6.35
C THR A 396 -30.81 -5.68 7.11
N GLY A 397 -29.70 -5.86 6.40
CA GLY A 397 -28.39 -6.12 6.97
C GLY A 397 -28.17 -7.57 7.40
N THR A 398 -29.12 -8.46 7.14
CA THR A 398 -29.12 -9.83 7.68
C THR A 398 -28.76 -10.88 6.64
N PHE A 399 -29.14 -10.68 5.37
CA PHE A 399 -28.85 -11.62 4.27
C PHE A 399 -28.32 -10.91 3.03
N GLU A 400 -28.58 -9.61 2.89
CA GLU A 400 -28.25 -8.84 1.72
C GLU A 400 -26.74 -8.67 1.59
N MET A 401 -26.19 -9.25 0.54
CA MET A 401 -24.82 -9.04 0.06
C MET A 401 -24.83 -9.18 -1.46
N SER A 402 -23.81 -8.66 -2.13
CA SER A 402 -23.74 -8.67 -3.60
C SER A 402 -25.04 -8.13 -4.20
N PHE A 403 -25.62 -8.80 -5.20
CA PHE A 403 -26.83 -8.39 -5.90
C PHE A 403 -28.07 -8.23 -5.00
N LEU A 404 -28.11 -8.88 -3.83
CA LEU A 404 -29.17 -8.68 -2.85
C LEU A 404 -29.02 -7.34 -2.12
N CYS A 405 -27.80 -6.80 -2.01
CA CYS A 405 -27.53 -5.44 -1.56
C CYS A 405 -27.59 -4.48 -2.77
N ASN A 406 -28.78 -4.02 -3.13
CA ASN A 406 -28.98 -3.17 -4.31
C ASN A 406 -29.79 -1.90 -4.01
N LYS A 407 -29.76 -0.95 -4.95
CA LYS A 407 -30.37 0.38 -4.83
C LYS A 407 -31.87 0.39 -4.53
N HIS A 408 -32.56 -0.73 -4.75
CA HIS A 408 -34.00 -0.84 -4.52
C HIS A 408 -34.34 -1.23 -3.09
N ASN A 409 -33.35 -1.55 -2.25
CA ASN A 409 -33.58 -1.87 -0.84
C ASN A 409 -33.94 -0.61 -0.04
N PRO A 410 -35.19 -0.49 0.47
CA PRO A 410 -35.64 0.71 1.17
C PRO A 410 -35.06 0.84 2.58
N PHE A 411 -34.48 -0.24 3.11
CA PHE A 411 -33.94 -0.31 4.47
C PHE A 411 -32.45 0.04 4.58
N THR A 412 -31.79 0.34 3.45
CA THR A 412 -30.37 0.72 3.47
C THR A 412 -30.16 1.94 4.34
N CYS A 413 -29.27 1.83 5.32
CA CYS A 413 -29.05 2.85 6.34
C CYS A 413 -28.58 4.18 5.73
N PRO A 414 -28.95 5.34 6.30
CA PRO A 414 -28.54 6.64 5.78
C PRO A 414 -27.05 6.96 6.04
N ASP A 415 -26.45 6.42 7.09
CA ASP A 415 -25.06 6.71 7.49
C ASP A 415 -24.32 5.41 7.84
N ALA A 416 -23.39 5.00 6.97
CA ALA A 416 -22.60 3.78 7.16
C ALA A 416 -21.52 3.92 8.24
N ASN A 417 -21.17 5.13 8.69
CA ASN A 417 -20.17 5.32 9.75
C ASN A 417 -20.68 4.91 11.14
N LYS A 418 -21.99 4.66 11.25
CA LYS A 418 -22.64 4.13 12.45
C LYS A 418 -22.68 2.61 12.49
N TYR A 419 -22.35 1.94 11.39
CA TYR A 419 -22.43 0.48 11.25
C TYR A 419 -21.04 -0.15 11.14
N VAL A 420 -20.82 -1.23 11.89
CA VAL A 420 -19.61 -2.04 11.78
C VAL A 420 -19.55 -2.74 10.42
N PHE A 421 -20.70 -3.24 9.95
CA PHE A 421 -20.84 -3.98 8.70
C PHE A 421 -21.50 -3.14 7.61
N TRP A 422 -21.00 -3.26 6.38
CA TRP A 422 -21.64 -2.64 5.22
C TRP A 422 -22.84 -3.46 4.76
N ASP A 423 -22.63 -4.76 4.57
CA ASP A 423 -23.66 -5.71 4.13
C ASP A 423 -23.65 -6.94 5.07
N ALA A 424 -24.32 -8.03 4.71
CA ALA A 424 -24.43 -9.19 5.59
C ALA A 424 -23.11 -9.97 5.82
N PHE A 425 -22.01 -9.57 5.18
CA PHE A 425 -20.73 -10.29 5.20
C PHE A 425 -19.52 -9.36 5.37
N HIS A 426 -19.54 -8.17 4.77
CA HIS A 426 -18.37 -7.31 4.62
C HIS A 426 -18.39 -6.12 5.59
N PRO A 427 -17.21 -5.69 6.09
CA PRO A 427 -17.11 -4.52 6.96
C PRO A 427 -17.43 -3.20 6.23
N SER A 428 -17.86 -2.19 6.97
CA SER A 428 -17.95 -0.82 6.47
C SER A 428 -16.57 -0.20 6.25
N GLN A 429 -16.50 0.87 5.45
CA GLN A 429 -15.25 1.59 5.19
C GLN A 429 -14.60 2.06 6.51
N LYS A 430 -15.41 2.50 7.49
CA LYS A 430 -14.90 2.95 8.78
C LYS A 430 -14.28 1.80 9.57
N THR A 431 -14.91 0.62 9.56
CA THR A 431 -14.33 -0.58 10.16
C THR A 431 -13.01 -0.97 9.46
N ALA A 432 -13.00 -0.98 8.13
CA ALA A 432 -11.79 -1.23 7.34
C ALA A 432 -10.65 -0.25 7.70
N GLN A 433 -10.96 1.05 7.87
CA GLN A 433 -10.00 2.07 8.29
C GLN A 433 -9.40 1.78 9.67
N ILE A 434 -10.23 1.48 10.66
CA ILE A 434 -9.78 1.22 12.04
C ILE A 434 -8.89 -0.01 12.09
N ILE A 435 -9.29 -1.09 11.41
CA ILE A 435 -8.50 -2.33 11.31
C ILE A 435 -7.15 -2.02 10.66
N SER A 436 -7.13 -1.37 9.49
CA SER A 436 -5.88 -1.03 8.79
C SER A 436 -4.95 -0.16 9.63
N HIS A 437 -5.47 0.89 10.30
CA HIS A 437 -4.66 1.74 11.18
C HIS A 437 -4.09 0.97 12.38
N THR A 438 -4.82 -0.01 12.90
CA THR A 438 -4.35 -0.87 13.99
C THR A 438 -3.24 -1.80 13.51
N LEU A 439 -3.41 -2.42 12.35
CA LEU A 439 -2.40 -3.30 11.74
C LEU A 439 -1.11 -2.54 11.39
N LEU A 440 -1.22 -1.31 10.86
CA LEU A 440 -0.10 -0.41 10.58
C LEU A 440 0.76 -0.11 11.82
N LYS A 441 0.12 -0.02 13.00
CA LYS A 441 0.80 0.23 14.28
C LYS A 441 1.30 -1.04 14.98
N THR A 442 0.97 -2.22 14.45
CA THR A 442 1.26 -3.51 15.10
C THR A 442 2.05 -4.43 14.17
N SER A 443 1.39 -5.34 13.44
CA SER A 443 2.06 -6.34 12.60
C SER A 443 2.83 -5.70 11.45
N LEU A 444 2.25 -4.70 10.79
CA LEU A 444 2.82 -4.03 9.62
C LEU A 444 3.91 -3.02 9.97
N ALA A 445 4.02 -2.58 11.23
CA ALA A 445 5.11 -1.71 11.69
C ALA A 445 6.51 -2.33 11.48
N LYS A 446 6.59 -3.64 11.23
CA LYS A 446 7.83 -4.33 10.84
C LYS A 446 8.33 -3.96 9.44
N PHE A 447 7.47 -3.43 8.57
CA PHE A 447 7.79 -3.09 7.19
C PHE A 447 7.92 -1.60 6.91
N VAL A 448 7.51 -0.74 7.86
CA VAL A 448 7.40 0.72 7.73
C VAL A 448 8.56 1.42 8.41
#